data_AF-A0A965EJC9-F1
#
_entry.id   AF-A0A965EJC9-F1
#
_cell.length_a   1.000
_cell.length_b   1.000
_cell.length_c   1.000
_cell.angle_alpha   90.00
_cell.angle_beta   90.00
_cell.angle_gamma   90.00
#
_symmetry.space_group_name_H-M   'P 1'
#
loop_
_entity.id
_entity.type
_entity.pdbx_description
1 polymer ?
#
loop_
_entity_poly.entity_id
_entity_poly.type
_entity_poly.pdbx_seq_one_letter_code
_entity_poly.pdbx_strand_id
1 'polypeptide(L)'
;MKQPIVKMPDHVQLSIYLIKEELKSRRLFHALHEVGLDDCYFQPHLDVLILESIGLSDRTDETLSMYEAIMDKRSKKIEADNDSVMKQALKAYHELLNEKEKLRQAKRERY
;
A
#
# COMPACT_ATOMS: atom_id res chain seq x y z
N MET A 1 31.65 -8.47 -8.57
CA MET A 1 31.30 -7.03 -8.65
C MET A 1 30.36 -6.68 -7.50
N LYS A 2 30.81 -5.88 -6.53
CA LYS A 2 29.92 -5.37 -5.47
C LYS A 2 29.10 -4.24 -6.08
N GLN A 3 27.81 -4.48 -6.34
CA GLN A 3 26.91 -3.41 -6.78
C GLN A 3 26.84 -2.35 -5.66
N PRO A 4 26.83 -1.05 -5.98
CA PRO A 4 26.72 -0.02 -4.97
C PRO A 4 25.37 -0.18 -4.26
N ILE A 5 25.41 -0.16 -2.92
CA ILE A 5 24.19 -0.12 -2.10
C ILE A 5 23.58 1.27 -2.32
N VAL A 6 22.71 1.38 -3.32
CA VAL A 6 21.96 2.61 -3.58
C VAL A 6 21.01 2.81 -2.40
N LYS A 7 21.31 3.78 -1.55
CA LYS A 7 20.44 4.15 -0.43
C LYS A 7 19.16 4.75 -1.00
N MET A 8 18.01 4.15 -0.72
CA MET A 8 16.72 4.69 -1.15
C MET A 8 16.49 6.07 -0.52
N PRO A 9 15.83 7.01 -1.21
CA PRO A 9 15.42 8.27 -0.59
C PRO A 9 14.52 8.04 0.62
N ASP A 10 14.63 8.90 1.64
CA ASP A 10 13.93 8.70 2.91
C ASP A 10 12.40 8.69 2.77
N HIS A 11 11.84 9.50 1.86
CA HIS A 11 10.40 9.51 1.59
C HIS A 11 9.90 8.18 0.96
N VAL A 12 10.74 7.51 0.16
CA VAL A 12 10.44 6.19 -0.41
C VAL A 12 10.47 5.14 0.69
N GLN A 13 11.49 5.19 1.55
CA GLN A 13 11.60 4.28 2.70
C GLN A 13 10.39 4.41 3.64
N LEU A 14 9.98 5.65 3.96
CA LEU A 14 8.81 5.91 4.79
C LEU A 14 7.53 5.36 4.14
N SER A 15 7.33 5.62 2.84
CA SER A 15 6.14 5.14 2.12
C SER A 15 6.07 3.62 2.14
N ILE A 16 7.17 2.93 1.86
CA ILE A 16 7.23 1.46 1.90
C ILE A 16 7.00 0.95 3.32
N TYR A 17 7.56 1.62 4.33
CA TYR A 17 7.34 1.27 5.73
C TYR A 17 5.86 1.36 6.12
N LEU A 18 5.18 2.45 5.78
CA LEU A 18 3.75 2.62 6.06
C LEU A 18 2.91 1.54 5.37
N ILE A 19 3.18 1.29 4.07
CA ILE A 19 2.53 0.22 3.32
C ILE A 19 2.74 -1.14 3.99
N LYS A 20 3.95 -1.41 4.46
CA LYS A 20 4.29 -2.66 5.15
C LYS A 20 3.42 -2.87 6.40
N GLU A 21 3.26 -1.84 7.23
CA GLU A 21 2.46 -1.92 8.44
C GLU A 21 0.95 -2.02 8.15
N GLU A 22 0.46 -1.32 7.13
CA GLU A 22 -0.92 -1.46 6.65
C GLU A 22 -1.22 -2.88 6.17
N LEU A 23 -0.31 -3.47 5.38
CA LEU A 23 -0.49 -4.83 4.86
C LEU A 23 -0.51 -5.88 5.97
N LYS A 24 0.34 -5.72 6.99
CA LYS A 24 0.32 -6.57 8.19
C LYS A 24 -1.01 -6.45 8.93
N SER A 25 -1.47 -5.22 9.15
CA SER A 25 -2.77 -4.95 9.75
C SER A 25 -3.88 -5.67 8.98
N ARG A 26 -4.03 -5.40 7.68
CA ARG A 26 -5.06 -6.06 6.86
C ARG A 26 -4.98 -7.58 6.90
N ARG A 27 -3.78 -8.17 6.82
CA ARG A 27 -3.64 -9.64 6.88
C ARG A 27 -4.10 -10.19 8.22
N LEU A 28 -3.75 -9.54 9.33
CA LEU A 28 -4.20 -9.92 10.66
C LEU A 28 -5.73 -9.87 10.74
N PHE A 29 -6.34 -8.76 10.34
CA PHE A 29 -7.79 -8.58 10.46
C PHE A 29 -8.57 -9.48 9.49
N HIS A 30 -8.03 -9.79 8.31
CA HIS A 30 -8.60 -10.83 7.45
C HIS A 30 -8.58 -12.21 8.12
N ALA A 31 -7.47 -12.58 8.78
CA ALA A 31 -7.39 -13.85 9.48
C ALA A 31 -8.33 -13.91 10.69
N LEU A 32 -8.54 -12.79 11.39
CA LEU A 32 -9.53 -12.68 12.46
C LEU A 32 -10.96 -12.84 11.92
N HIS A 33 -11.27 -12.17 10.82
CA HIS A 33 -12.57 -12.31 10.14
C HIS A 33 -12.83 -13.75 9.67
N GLU A 34 -11.83 -14.43 9.11
CA GLU A 34 -11.93 -15.84 8.69
C GLU A 34 -12.29 -16.80 9.84
N VAL A 35 -12.02 -16.42 11.09
CA VAL A 35 -12.39 -17.20 12.29
C VAL A 35 -13.64 -16.65 13.00
N GLY A 36 -14.37 -15.71 12.39
CA GLY A 36 -15.62 -15.15 12.90
C GLY A 36 -15.45 -13.99 13.89
N LEU A 37 -14.29 -13.33 13.91
CA LEU A 37 -14.05 -12.12 14.70
C LEU A 37 -14.20 -10.89 13.80
N ASP A 38 -15.44 -10.39 13.69
CA ASP A 38 -15.84 -9.45 12.64
C ASP A 38 -15.95 -7.99 13.13
N ASP A 39 -16.05 -7.76 14.45
CA ASP A 39 -16.26 -6.44 15.06
C ASP A 39 -15.01 -5.89 15.76
N CYS A 40 -13.91 -5.74 15.04
CA CYS A 40 -12.66 -5.22 15.61
C CYS A 40 -12.43 -3.74 15.25
N TYR A 41 -12.85 -2.83 16.15
CA TYR A 41 -12.72 -1.37 16.00
C TYR A 41 -11.28 -0.82 16.03
N PHE A 42 -10.30 -1.67 16.32
CA PHE A 42 -8.90 -1.27 16.53
C PHE A 42 -8.02 -1.43 15.30
N GLN A 43 -8.61 -1.63 14.11
CA GLN A 43 -7.84 -1.71 12.88
C GLN A 43 -7.18 -0.36 12.58
N PRO A 44 -5.84 -0.27 12.51
CA PRO A 44 -5.19 0.94 12.05
C PRO A 44 -5.48 1.13 10.57
N HIS A 45 -5.83 2.37 10.21
CA HIS A 45 -6.02 2.83 8.84
C HIS A 45 -4.90 3.83 8.50
N LEU A 46 -3.95 3.40 7.67
CA LEU A 46 -2.80 4.22 7.24
C LEU A 46 -2.97 4.78 5.81
N ASP A 47 -4.16 4.64 5.24
CA ASP A 47 -4.52 5.02 3.87
C ASP A 47 -4.18 6.47 3.56
N VAL A 48 -4.65 7.42 4.37
CA VAL A 48 -4.38 8.85 4.16
C VAL A 48 -2.89 9.14 4.18
N LEU A 49 -2.15 8.58 5.16
CA LEU A 49 -0.71 8.81 5.30
C LEU A 49 0.07 8.24 4.12
N ILE A 50 -0.30 7.04 3.66
CA ILE A 50 0.35 6.40 2.50
C ILE A 50 0.05 7.19 1.22
N LEU A 51 -1.20 7.57 1.00
CA LEU A 51 -1.62 8.32 -0.18
C LEU A 51 -0.94 9.70 -0.23
N GLU A 52 -0.85 10.40 0.90
CA GLU A 52 -0.11 11.65 1.00
C GLU A 52 1.39 11.45 0.76
N SER A 53 2.01 10.41 1.33
CA SER A 53 3.45 10.17 1.20
C SER A 53 3.90 9.89 -0.23
N ILE A 54 3.00 9.36 -1.06
CA ILE A 54 3.25 9.09 -2.49
C ILE A 54 2.69 10.18 -3.41
N GLY A 55 2.02 11.20 -2.89
CA GLY A 55 1.43 12.30 -3.66
C GLY A 55 0.19 11.90 -4.47
N LEU A 56 -0.67 11.05 -3.89
CA LEU A 56 -2.01 10.67 -4.35
C LEU A 56 -3.09 11.21 -3.40
N SER A 57 -3.02 12.49 -3.04
CA SER A 57 -3.85 13.10 -2.01
C SER A 57 -5.10 13.81 -2.54
N ASP A 58 -5.68 13.35 -3.66
CA ASP A 58 -6.90 13.98 -4.20
C ASP A 58 -8.19 13.56 -3.49
N ARG A 59 -8.10 12.57 -2.57
CA ARG A 59 -9.17 12.14 -1.66
C ARG A 59 -10.48 11.80 -2.36
N THR A 60 -10.41 11.40 -3.63
CA THR A 60 -11.59 10.97 -4.36
C THR A 60 -11.92 9.52 -4.05
N ASP A 61 -13.19 9.17 -4.18
CA ASP A 61 -13.67 7.81 -3.94
C ASP A 61 -12.97 6.81 -4.88
N GLU A 62 -12.62 7.22 -6.09
CA GLU A 62 -11.90 6.38 -7.04
C GLU A 62 -10.47 6.09 -6.57
N THR A 63 -9.75 7.08 -6.05
CA THR A 63 -8.40 6.89 -5.51
C THR A 63 -8.42 5.97 -4.29
N LEU A 64 -9.40 6.16 -3.40
CA LEU A 64 -9.58 5.30 -2.22
C LEU A 64 -9.93 3.86 -2.62
N SER A 65 -10.88 3.69 -3.53
CA SER A 65 -11.28 2.35 -4.03
C SER A 65 -10.12 1.61 -4.69
N MET A 66 -9.33 2.31 -5.51
CA MET A 66 -8.12 1.75 -6.14
C MET A 66 -7.09 1.33 -5.09
N TYR A 67 -6.85 2.20 -4.09
CA TYR A 67 -5.93 1.93 -3.00
C TYR A 67 -6.36 0.69 -2.20
N GLU A 68 -7.64 0.61 -1.81
CA GLU A 68 -8.18 -0.51 -1.07
C GLU A 68 -8.03 -1.82 -1.84
N ALA A 69 -8.34 -1.81 -3.14
CA ALA A 69 -8.20 -2.97 -4.00
C ALA A 69 -6.74 -3.46 -4.10
N ILE A 70 -5.77 -2.53 -4.19
CA ILE A 70 -4.34 -2.89 -4.18
C ILE A 70 -3.97 -3.51 -2.83
N MET A 71 -4.31 -2.86 -1.72
CA MET A 71 -3.92 -3.32 -0.39
C MET A 71 -4.56 -4.66 -0.02
N ASP A 72 -5.85 -4.85 -0.32
CA ASP A 72 -6.55 -6.11 -0.11
C ASP A 72 -5.94 -7.26 -0.92
N LYS A 73 -5.73 -7.04 -2.23
CA LYS A 73 -5.08 -8.03 -3.12
C LYS A 73 -3.69 -8.42 -2.64
N ARG A 74 -2.93 -7.47 -2.08
CA ARG A 74 -1.55 -7.67 -1.66
C ARG A 74 -1.46 -8.31 -0.29
N SER A 75 -2.33 -7.95 0.66
CA SER A 75 -2.36 -8.53 2.00
C SER A 75 -2.71 -10.02 1.97
N LYS A 76 -3.64 -10.43 1.10
CA LYS A 76 -4.02 -11.84 0.89
C LYS A 76 -2.89 -12.74 0.37
N LYS A 77 -1.81 -12.16 -0.18
CA LYS A 77 -0.65 -12.88 -0.74
C LYS A 77 0.55 -12.93 0.23
N ILE A 78 0.33 -12.55 1.48
CA ILE A 78 1.35 -12.56 2.52
C ILE A 78 1.39 -13.96 3.17
N GLU A 79 2.56 -14.55 3.09
CA GLU A 79 2.94 -15.75 3.83
C GLU A 79 3.49 -15.37 5.21
N ALA A 80 3.62 -16.34 6.12
CA ALA A 80 4.04 -16.12 7.50
C ALA A 80 5.56 -15.84 7.65
N ASP A 81 6.12 -14.96 6.81
CA ASP A 81 7.51 -14.53 6.86
C ASP A 81 7.68 -13.05 6.48
N ASN A 82 8.73 -12.41 7.04
CA ASN A 82 8.98 -10.98 6.85
C ASN A 82 9.37 -10.62 5.41
N ASP A 83 10.00 -11.53 4.68
CA ASP A 83 10.44 -11.28 3.31
C ASP A 83 9.23 -11.20 2.36
N SER A 84 8.20 -12.00 2.61
CA SER A 84 6.91 -11.98 1.92
C SER A 84 6.21 -10.65 2.14
N VAL A 85 6.16 -10.16 3.37
CA VAL A 85 5.59 -8.84 3.71
C VAL A 85 6.32 -7.73 2.95
N MET A 86 7.65 -7.69 3.01
CA MET A 86 8.45 -6.66 2.32
C MET A 86 8.27 -6.73 0.80
N LYS A 87 8.25 -7.95 0.23
CA LYS A 87 8.01 -8.17 -1.20
C LYS A 87 6.64 -7.67 -1.64
N GLN A 88 5.58 -7.91 -0.87
CA GLN A 88 4.26 -7.38 -1.19
C GLN A 88 4.18 -5.86 -1.01
N ALA A 89 4.86 -5.31 0.00
CA ALA A 89 4.92 -3.86 0.21
C ALA A 89 5.58 -3.13 -0.98
N LEU A 90 6.72 -3.64 -1.46
CA LEU A 90 7.37 -3.11 -2.67
C LEU A 90 6.46 -3.19 -3.90
N LYS A 91 5.76 -4.32 -4.07
CA LYS A 91 4.82 -4.49 -5.18
C LYS A 91 3.62 -3.56 -5.08
N ALA A 92 3.07 -3.34 -3.89
CA ALA A 92 1.99 -2.39 -3.66
C ALA A 92 2.45 -0.96 -3.95
N TYR A 93 3.64 -0.57 -3.47
CA TYR A 93 4.24 0.73 -3.76
C TYR A 93 4.37 0.98 -5.27
N HIS A 94 4.90 0.01 -6.02
CA HIS A 94 5.00 0.12 -7.48
C HIS A 94 3.64 0.21 -8.18
N GLU A 95 2.64 -0.57 -7.74
CA GLU A 95 1.29 -0.46 -8.30
C GLU A 95 0.67 0.91 -8.05
N LEU A 96 0.81 1.46 -6.85
CA LEU A 96 0.33 2.81 -6.52
C LEU A 96 1.01 3.90 -7.36
N LEU A 97 2.32 3.79 -7.59
CA LEU A 97 3.02 4.72 -8.47
C LEU A 97 2.53 4.62 -9.92
N ASN A 98 2.24 3.42 -10.41
CA ASN A 98 1.69 3.24 -11.76
C ASN A 98 0.29 3.86 -11.88
N GLU A 99 -0.57 3.67 -10.88
CA GLU A 99 -1.90 4.30 -10.86
C GLU A 99 -1.81 5.82 -10.76
N LYS A 100 -0.86 6.35 -9.98
CA LYS A 100 -0.57 7.79 -9.96
C LYS A 100 -0.25 8.35 -11.34
N GLU A 101 0.61 7.69 -12.09
CA GLU A 101 0.97 8.17 -13.43
C GLU A 101 -0.21 8.08 -14.41
N LYS A 102 -1.05 7.04 -14.33
CA LYS A 102 -2.29 6.95 -15.12
C LYS A 102 -3.26 8.09 -14.80
N LEU A 103 -3.47 8.39 -13.52
CA LEU A 103 -4.35 9.49 -13.10
C LEU A 103 -3.81 10.86 -13.58
N ARG A 104 -2.49 11.04 -13.56
CA ARG A 104 -1.86 12.27 -14.10
C ARG A 104 -2.04 12.39 -15.61
N GLN A 105 -1.92 11.30 -16.35
CA GLN A 105 -2.14 11.28 -17.80
C GLN A 105 -3.61 11.57 -18.15
N ALA A 106 -4.56 10.89 -17.49
CA ALA A 106 -5.99 11.12 -17.69
C ALA A 106 -6.41 12.56 -17.36
N LYS A 107 -5.80 13.19 -16.34
CA LYS A 107 -6.03 14.61 -16.04
C LYS A 107 -5.50 15.51 -17.16
N ARG A 108 -4.36 15.19 -17.79
CA ARG A 108 -3.80 15.99 -18.90
C ARG A 108 -4.61 15.91 -20.19
N GLU A 109 -5.24 14.78 -20.47
CA GLU A 109 -6.06 14.59 -21.69
C GLU A 109 -7.44 15.27 -21.61
N ARG A 110 -7.86 15.68 -20.41
CA ARG A 110 -9.14 16.38 -20.18
C ARG A 110 -9.04 17.91 -20.33
N TYR A 111 -7.83 18.45 -20.48
CA TYR A 111 -7.56 19.88 -20.68
C TYR A 111 -6.81 20.10 -21.99
#